data_AF-A0A2E6TIL3-F1
#
_entry.id   AF-A0A2E6TIL3-F1
#
_cell.length_a   1.000
_cell.length_b   1.000
_cell.length_c   1.000
_cell.angle_alpha   90.00
_cell.angle_beta   90.00
_cell.angle_gamma   90.00
#
_symmetry.space_group_name_H-M   'P 1'
#
loop_
_entity.id
_entity.type
_entity.pdbx_description
1 polymer ?
#
loop_
_entity_poly.entity_id
_entity_poly.type
_entity_poly.pdbx_seq_one_letter_code
_entity_poly.pdbx_strand_id
1 'polypeptide(L)'
;MTPHVIQSIIILCLLALSSCQKTQNSYWKNDAMKKALSTTSFTNPHMTCAAYRLDDSYPGEREKQEGESLHGYAILSDAEALTYGARQELSSIIDNPNTYFRYEVPPDCLFRPGVAFRFKDKRTKVDLLVCFSCSELRYYMDGKVVGQSFFQSKKLLSLVKELFPDDEKIQSLK
;
A
#
# COMPACT_ATOMS: atom_id res chain seq x y z
N MET A 1 -65.35 5.53 -38.15
CA MET A 1 -65.72 5.92 -36.78
C MET A 1 -65.28 4.81 -35.85
N THR A 2 -64.43 5.15 -34.88
CA THR A 2 -63.89 4.33 -33.76
C THR A 2 -65.00 3.62 -32.95
N PRO A 3 -64.74 2.59 -32.10
CA PRO A 3 -63.49 2.37 -31.35
C PRO A 3 -63.05 0.89 -31.14
N HIS A 4 -61.77 0.69 -30.82
CA HIS A 4 -61.34 -0.46 -30.02
C HIS A 4 -60.65 0.03 -28.76
N VAL A 5 -61.36 -0.11 -27.65
CA VAL A 5 -60.83 -0.12 -26.29
C VAL A 5 -60.40 -1.55 -26.00
N ILE A 6 -59.24 -1.75 -25.37
CA ILE A 6 -59.03 -2.64 -24.20
C ILE A 6 -57.58 -2.42 -23.71
N GLN A 7 -57.49 -1.93 -22.48
CA GLN A 7 -56.31 -1.90 -21.63
C GLN A 7 -55.69 -3.30 -21.50
N SER A 8 -54.36 -3.37 -21.47
CA SER A 8 -53.66 -4.33 -20.61
C SER A 8 -52.26 -3.83 -20.24
N ILE A 9 -52.11 -3.70 -18.93
CA ILE A 9 -50.91 -3.41 -18.17
C ILE A 9 -49.88 -4.51 -18.41
N ILE A 10 -48.64 -4.16 -18.77
CA ILE A 10 -47.49 -5.05 -18.58
C ILE A 10 -46.47 -4.36 -17.68
N ILE A 11 -46.34 -4.99 -16.54
CA ILE A 11 -45.49 -4.79 -15.37
C ILE A 11 -44.02 -5.07 -15.72
N LEU A 12 -43.15 -4.15 -15.28
CA LEU A 12 -41.84 -4.40 -14.66
C LEU A 12 -40.80 -5.26 -15.42
N CYS A 13 -39.74 -4.62 -15.89
CA CYS A 13 -38.42 -5.24 -15.88
C CYS A 13 -37.41 -4.30 -15.23
N LEU A 14 -37.00 -4.71 -14.03
CA LEU A 14 -35.92 -4.23 -13.20
C LEU A 14 -34.68 -3.83 -14.02
N LEU A 15 -34.47 -2.52 -14.21
CA LEU A 15 -33.12 -1.98 -14.41
C LEU A 15 -32.49 -1.74 -13.03
N ALA A 16 -32.30 -2.84 -12.30
CA ALA A 16 -31.38 -2.91 -11.17
C ALA A 16 -30.05 -3.49 -11.67
N LEU A 17 -29.39 -2.77 -12.58
CA LEU A 17 -28.02 -3.08 -12.97
C LEU A 17 -27.16 -1.87 -12.63
N SER A 18 -26.11 -2.18 -11.87
CA SER A 18 -24.91 -1.38 -11.70
C SER A 18 -24.95 -0.28 -10.65
N SER A 19 -25.16 -0.66 -9.39
CA SER A 19 -24.28 -0.14 -8.33
C SER A 19 -24.19 -1.11 -7.17
N CYS A 20 -23.48 -2.22 -7.38
CA CYS A 20 -22.67 -2.74 -6.28
C CYS A 20 -21.44 -1.84 -6.14
N GLN A 21 -21.64 -0.53 -5.91
CA GLN A 21 -20.64 0.23 -5.18
C GLN A 21 -20.65 -0.39 -3.79
N LYS A 22 -19.81 -1.41 -3.60
CA LYS A 22 -19.15 -1.58 -2.32
C LYS A 22 -18.56 -0.21 -2.04
N THR A 23 -19.29 0.60 -1.28
CA THR A 23 -18.74 1.67 -0.47
C THR A 23 -17.80 0.96 0.49
N GLN A 24 -16.61 0.60 -0.02
CA GLN A 24 -15.47 0.36 0.81
C GLN A 24 -15.29 1.67 1.55
N ASN A 25 -15.71 1.66 2.81
CA ASN A 25 -15.44 2.71 3.76
C ASN A 25 -13.92 2.74 3.90
N SER A 26 -13.28 3.45 2.97
CA SER A 26 -11.84 3.50 2.83
C SER A 26 -11.31 4.06 4.15
N TYR A 27 -10.45 3.29 4.82
CA TYR A 27 -9.71 3.73 6.00
C TYR A 27 -9.08 5.13 5.77
N TRP A 28 -8.71 5.38 4.51
CA TRP A 28 -8.14 6.62 4.01
C TRP A 28 -9.21 7.56 3.46
N LYS A 29 -9.38 8.72 4.10
CA LYS A 29 -10.38 9.72 3.69
C LYS A 29 -9.81 10.79 2.75
N ASN A 30 -8.50 11.04 2.79
CA ASN A 30 -7.86 12.11 2.01
C ASN A 30 -7.61 11.69 0.56
N ASP A 31 -7.72 12.63 -0.37
CA ASP A 31 -7.68 12.34 -1.81
C ASP A 31 -6.29 12.00 -2.33
N ALA A 32 -5.24 12.57 -1.73
CA ALA A 32 -3.86 12.24 -2.08
C ALA A 32 -3.55 10.76 -1.81
N MET A 33 -4.07 10.22 -0.71
CA MET A 33 -3.92 8.82 -0.35
C MET A 33 -4.80 7.91 -1.21
N LYS A 34 -6.03 8.31 -1.53
CA LYS A 34 -6.86 7.57 -2.51
C LYS A 34 -6.14 7.47 -3.85
N LYS A 35 -5.49 8.55 -4.29
CA LYS A 35 -4.66 8.58 -5.50
C LYS A 35 -3.45 7.67 -5.36
N ALA A 36 -2.79 7.64 -4.20
CA ALA A 36 -1.70 6.70 -3.94
C ALA A 36 -2.15 5.25 -4.09
N LEU A 37 -3.26 4.86 -3.46
CA LEU A 37 -3.80 3.50 -3.55
C LEU A 37 -4.20 3.10 -4.97
N SER A 38 -4.87 4.00 -5.71
CA SER A 38 -5.21 3.71 -7.11
C SER A 38 -3.95 3.56 -7.98
N THR A 39 -2.90 4.32 -7.68
CA THR A 39 -1.61 4.24 -8.38
C THR A 39 -0.90 2.92 -8.07
N THR A 40 -0.88 2.48 -6.81
CA THR A 40 -0.21 1.26 -6.37
C THR A 40 -1.02 -0.02 -6.63
N SER A 41 -2.27 0.11 -7.09
CA SER A 41 -3.15 -1.03 -7.33
C SER A 41 -2.54 -2.04 -8.31
N PHE A 42 -2.79 -3.31 -8.04
CA PHE A 42 -2.37 -4.41 -8.92
C PHE A 42 -2.87 -4.26 -10.36
N THR A 43 -4.07 -3.70 -10.54
CA THR A 43 -4.72 -3.55 -11.85
C THR A 43 -4.11 -2.45 -12.71
N ASN A 44 -3.14 -1.69 -12.21
CA ASN A 44 -2.40 -0.71 -13.00
C ASN A 44 -1.22 -1.38 -13.74
N PRO A 45 -1.35 -1.75 -15.03
CA PRO A 45 -0.34 -2.55 -15.71
C PRO A 45 0.95 -1.78 -16.00
N HIS A 46 0.93 -0.45 -15.92
CA HIS A 46 2.08 0.41 -16.22
C HIS A 46 3.02 0.58 -15.04
N MET A 47 2.59 0.19 -13.84
CA MET A 47 3.35 0.38 -12.62
C MET A 47 4.31 -0.79 -12.42
N THR A 48 5.60 -0.50 -12.31
CA THR A 48 6.59 -1.45 -11.78
C THR A 48 6.67 -1.31 -10.27
N CYS A 49 7.03 -2.39 -9.57
CA CYS A 49 7.24 -2.37 -8.13
C CYS A 49 8.57 -3.03 -7.78
N ALA A 50 9.34 -2.39 -6.91
CA ALA A 50 10.56 -2.96 -6.36
C ALA A 50 10.63 -2.71 -4.85
N ALA A 51 11.18 -3.66 -4.11
CA ALA A 51 11.44 -3.55 -2.68
C ALA A 51 12.90 -3.11 -2.45
N TYR A 52 13.12 -2.25 -1.45
CA TYR A 52 14.43 -1.76 -1.04
C TYR A 52 14.61 -2.05 0.44
N ARG A 53 15.78 -2.56 0.82
CA ARG A 53 16.21 -2.63 2.20
C ARG A 53 16.74 -1.26 2.62
N LEU A 54 16.19 -0.69 3.69
CA LEU A 54 16.56 0.63 4.20
C LEU A 54 17.28 0.52 5.55
N ASP A 55 18.16 1.47 5.86
CA ASP A 55 18.76 1.51 7.19
C ASP A 55 17.74 1.91 8.26
N ASP A 56 17.48 0.99 9.19
CA ASP A 56 16.56 1.11 10.32
C ASP A 56 17.27 1.19 11.67
N SER A 57 18.57 1.51 11.68
CA SER A 57 19.37 1.71 12.90
C SER A 57 18.94 2.97 13.68
N TYR A 58 19.19 3.02 14.99
CA TYR A 58 18.98 4.27 15.73
C TYR A 58 19.96 5.36 15.29
N PRO A 59 19.59 6.65 15.40
CA PRO A 59 20.52 7.75 15.20
C PRO A 59 21.77 7.58 16.07
N GLY A 60 22.93 7.47 15.44
CA GLY A 60 24.23 7.27 16.12
C GLY A 60 24.69 5.82 16.27
N GLU A 61 23.86 4.81 15.94
CA GLU A 61 24.29 3.40 15.93
C GLU A 61 25.14 3.03 14.71
N ARG A 62 25.11 3.86 13.66
CA ARG A 62 25.92 3.67 12.45
C ARG A 62 26.49 5.01 11.98
N GLU A 63 27.68 4.94 11.39
CA GLU A 63 28.24 6.04 10.62
C GLU A 63 27.31 6.38 9.45
N LYS A 64 27.29 7.67 9.09
CA LYS A 64 26.47 8.16 7.98
C LYS A 64 26.90 7.44 6.70
N GLN A 65 26.02 6.58 6.20
CA GLN A 65 26.24 5.87 4.94
C GLN A 65 26.31 6.91 3.80
N GLU A 66 27.44 6.96 3.09
CA GLU A 66 27.53 7.67 1.81
C GLU A 66 26.84 6.80 0.74
N GLY A 67 25.89 7.37 0.00
CA GLY A 67 25.18 6.62 -1.03
C GLY A 67 23.77 7.12 -1.33
N GLU A 68 23.02 6.33 -2.08
CA GLU A 68 21.63 6.62 -2.39
C GLU A 68 20.75 6.51 -1.15
N SER A 69 19.74 7.38 -1.07
CA SER A 69 18.74 7.34 -0.01
C SER A 69 17.34 7.48 -0.57
N LEU A 70 16.39 6.97 0.20
CA LEU A 70 14.97 7.03 -0.11
C LEU A 70 14.27 7.79 1.02
N HIS A 71 13.84 9.02 0.74
CA HIS A 71 13.24 9.95 1.72
C HIS A 71 14.10 10.17 2.98
N GLY A 72 15.43 10.18 2.81
CA GLY A 72 16.39 10.39 3.90
C GLY A 72 16.87 9.12 4.60
N TYR A 73 16.37 7.95 4.20
CA TYR A 73 16.82 6.64 4.72
C TYR A 73 17.81 6.01 3.74
N ALA A 74 19.00 5.64 4.22
CA ALA A 74 20.02 5.01 3.38
C ALA A 74 19.52 3.67 2.82
N ILE A 75 19.83 3.39 1.56
CA ILE A 75 19.52 2.11 0.92
C ILE A 75 20.68 1.15 1.20
N LEU A 76 20.39 -0.03 1.75
CA LEU A 76 21.41 -1.01 2.17
C LEU A 76 21.70 -2.09 1.13
N SER A 77 20.79 -2.32 0.20
CA SER A 77 20.92 -3.34 -0.85
C SER A 77 20.31 -2.86 -2.15
N ASP A 78 20.64 -3.55 -3.24
CA ASP A 78 19.97 -3.36 -4.51
C ASP A 78 18.46 -3.62 -4.41
N ALA A 79 17.72 -3.06 -5.36
CA ALA A 79 16.28 -3.16 -5.41
C ALA A 79 15.82 -4.53 -5.91
N GLU A 80 14.98 -5.20 -5.12
CA GLU A 80 14.37 -6.47 -5.51
C GLU A 80 13.11 -6.22 -6.31
N ALA A 81 13.12 -6.56 -7.60
CA ALA A 81 11.93 -6.43 -8.45
C ALA A 81 10.85 -7.43 -8.01
N LEU A 82 9.63 -6.94 -7.75
CA LEU A 82 8.55 -7.82 -7.34
C LEU A 82 8.06 -8.68 -8.51
N THR A 83 7.96 -9.99 -8.28
CA THR A 83 7.26 -10.90 -9.19
C THR A 83 5.77 -10.55 -9.28
N TYR A 84 5.08 -11.05 -10.30
CA TYR A 84 3.63 -10.87 -10.42
C TYR A 84 2.88 -11.35 -9.17
N GLY A 85 3.27 -12.50 -8.61
CA GLY A 85 2.68 -13.07 -7.40
C GLY A 85 2.92 -12.19 -6.17
N ALA A 86 4.17 -11.79 -5.92
CA ALA A 86 4.52 -10.90 -4.81
C ALA A 86 3.79 -9.55 -4.90
N ARG A 87 3.66 -8.99 -6.11
CA ARG A 87 2.91 -7.75 -6.33
C ARG A 87 1.41 -7.92 -6.08
N GLN A 88 0.84 -9.05 -6.50
CA GLN A 88 -0.57 -9.35 -6.25
C GLN A 88 -0.84 -9.47 -4.75
N GLU A 89 0.06 -10.16 -4.03
CA GLU A 89 -0.03 -10.30 -2.58
C GLU A 89 0.10 -8.95 -1.88
N LEU A 90 1.10 -8.14 -2.24
CA LEU A 90 1.28 -6.80 -1.68
C LEU A 90 0.03 -5.93 -1.87
N SER A 91 -0.54 -5.91 -3.08
CA SER A 91 -1.79 -5.17 -3.35
C SER A 91 -2.93 -5.69 -2.48
N SER A 92 -3.08 -7.01 -2.35
CA SER A 92 -4.14 -7.60 -1.51
C SER A 92 -4.00 -7.22 -0.04
N ILE A 93 -2.77 -7.04 0.46
CA ILE A 93 -2.50 -6.58 1.82
C ILE A 93 -2.84 -5.10 1.95
N ILE A 94 -2.40 -4.27 1.01
CA ILE A 94 -2.63 -2.82 1.02
C ILE A 94 -4.13 -2.48 0.89
N ASP A 95 -4.85 -3.19 0.04
CA ASP A 95 -6.28 -2.96 -0.21
C ASP A 95 -7.18 -3.51 0.91
N ASN A 96 -6.63 -4.31 1.82
CA ASN A 96 -7.38 -4.88 2.93
C ASN A 96 -7.49 -3.87 4.09
N PRO A 97 -8.70 -3.38 4.44
CA PRO A 97 -8.86 -2.42 5.54
C PRO A 97 -8.41 -2.98 6.90
N ASN A 98 -8.43 -4.31 7.10
CA ASN A 98 -7.99 -4.95 8.34
C ASN A 98 -6.46 -4.97 8.51
N THR A 99 -5.71 -4.62 7.46
CA THR A 99 -4.27 -4.39 7.55
C THR A 99 -3.97 -3.22 8.47
N TYR A 100 -4.81 -2.19 8.44
CA TYR A 100 -4.60 -0.93 9.15
C TYR A 100 -5.34 -0.89 10.46
N PHE A 101 -4.77 -0.16 11.42
CA PHE A 101 -5.47 0.21 12.62
C PHE A 101 -5.05 1.62 13.07
N ARG A 102 -5.71 2.14 14.10
CA ARG A 102 -5.36 3.42 14.73
C ARG A 102 -5.12 3.15 16.20
N TYR A 103 -4.01 3.65 16.72
CA TYR A 103 -3.88 3.81 18.15
C TYR A 103 -4.71 5.01 18.60
N GLU A 104 -5.31 4.92 19.79
CA GLU A 104 -5.90 6.08 20.47
C GLU A 104 -4.81 7.09 20.86
N VAL A 105 -3.66 6.59 21.30
CA VAL A 105 -2.44 7.36 21.60
C VAL A 105 -1.30 6.80 20.76
N PRO A 106 -0.69 7.58 19.86
CA PRO A 106 0.44 7.09 19.06
C PRO A 106 1.58 6.59 19.96
N PRO A 107 2.17 5.43 19.67
CA PRO A 107 3.35 4.95 20.39
C PRO A 107 4.49 5.94 20.22
N ASP A 108 5.25 6.16 21.29
CA ASP A 108 6.50 6.93 21.24
C ASP A 108 7.59 6.07 20.60
N CYS A 109 7.51 5.92 19.28
CA CYS A 109 8.42 5.13 18.47
C CYS A 109 8.91 5.98 17.30
N LEU A 110 10.23 6.17 17.21
CA LEU A 110 10.82 6.85 16.08
C LEU A 110 10.64 6.00 14.81
N PHE A 111 10.02 6.57 13.78
CA PHE A 111 9.81 5.91 12.50
C PHE A 111 11.14 5.59 11.81
N ARG A 112 11.48 4.30 11.80
CA ARG A 112 12.72 3.73 11.26
C ARG A 112 12.36 2.60 10.29
N PRO A 113 12.01 2.95 9.05
CA PRO A 113 11.58 1.98 8.07
C PRO A 113 12.74 1.06 7.72
N GLY A 114 12.50 -0.24 7.80
CA GLY A 114 13.45 -1.24 7.33
C GLY A 114 13.25 -1.60 5.86
N VAL A 115 12.07 -1.37 5.33
CA VAL A 115 11.73 -1.71 3.94
C VAL A 115 10.97 -0.57 3.27
N ALA A 116 11.24 -0.37 1.99
CA ALA A 116 10.39 0.46 1.13
C ALA A 116 9.94 -0.32 -0.10
N PHE A 117 8.67 -0.17 -0.48
CA PHE A 117 8.15 -0.58 -1.78
C PHE A 117 8.00 0.65 -2.66
N ARG A 118 8.73 0.70 -3.76
CA ARG A 118 8.65 1.78 -4.75
C ARG A 118 7.83 1.33 -5.94
N PHE A 119 6.70 1.99 -6.12
CA PHE A 119 5.85 1.90 -7.30
C PHE A 119 6.22 3.04 -8.24
N LYS A 120 6.63 2.72 -9.46
CA LYS A 120 6.95 3.75 -10.46
C LYS A 120 6.47 3.40 -11.87
N ASP A 121 6.02 4.43 -12.56
CA ASP A 121 5.89 4.48 -14.02
C ASP A 121 6.65 5.71 -14.55
N LYS A 122 6.40 6.12 -15.80
CA LYS A 122 7.09 7.27 -16.41
C LYS A 122 6.72 8.63 -15.80
N ARG A 123 5.62 8.73 -15.05
CA ARG A 123 5.01 10.00 -14.59
C ARG A 123 4.83 10.05 -13.09
N THR A 124 4.63 8.92 -12.44
CA THR A 124 4.20 8.82 -11.04
C THR A 124 5.13 7.93 -10.26
N LYS A 125 5.43 8.36 -9.04
CA LYS A 125 6.18 7.58 -8.06
C LYS A 125 5.45 7.58 -6.72
N VAL A 126 5.21 6.38 -6.20
CA VAL A 126 4.68 6.18 -4.86
C VAL A 126 5.63 5.27 -4.11
N ASP A 127 6.06 5.70 -2.92
CA ASP A 127 6.90 4.89 -2.05
C ASP A 127 6.11 4.56 -0.77
N LEU A 128 5.99 3.27 -0.44
CA LEU A 128 5.46 2.79 0.83
C LEU A 128 6.61 2.35 1.72
N LEU A 129 6.87 3.09 2.79
CA LEU A 129 7.90 2.79 3.78
C LEU A 129 7.29 2.05 4.95
N VAL A 130 7.92 0.98 5.41
CA VAL A 130 7.42 0.08 6.45
C VAL A 130 8.44 -0.04 7.57
N CYS A 131 8.03 0.36 8.77
CA CYS A 131 8.75 0.18 10.02
C CYS A 131 8.13 -0.98 10.79
N PHE A 132 8.72 -2.17 10.68
CA PHE A 132 8.23 -3.36 11.38
C PHE A 132 8.37 -3.26 12.90
N SER A 133 9.40 -2.57 13.41
CA SER A 133 9.58 -2.41 14.86
C SER A 133 8.53 -1.51 15.52
N CYS A 134 7.98 -0.54 14.79
CA CYS A 134 6.92 0.35 15.28
C CYS A 134 5.53 -0.05 14.76
N SER A 135 5.43 -1.09 13.93
CA SER A 135 4.22 -1.43 13.19
C SER A 135 3.61 -0.22 12.44
N GLU A 136 4.46 0.68 11.93
CA GLU A 136 4.06 1.91 11.26
C GLU A 136 4.41 1.84 9.77
N LEU A 137 3.59 2.47 8.94
CA LEU A 137 3.88 2.67 7.54
C LEU A 137 3.56 4.09 7.09
N ARG A 138 4.25 4.53 6.04
CA ARG A 138 4.08 5.86 5.43
C ARG A 138 4.07 5.75 3.92
N TYR A 139 3.08 6.37 3.30
CA TYR A 139 2.98 6.55 1.87
C TYR A 139 3.52 7.91 1.48
N TYR A 140 4.45 7.90 0.55
CA TYR A 140 5.01 9.08 -0.08
C TYR A 140 4.54 9.14 -1.53
N MET A 141 4.02 10.29 -1.95
CA MET A 141 3.76 10.59 -3.35
C MET A 141 4.44 11.92 -3.65
N ASP A 142 5.22 11.95 -4.74
CA ASP A 142 5.97 13.14 -5.17
C ASP A 142 6.86 13.72 -4.05
N GLY A 143 7.45 12.84 -3.23
CA GLY A 143 8.35 13.21 -2.13
C GLY A 143 7.68 13.68 -0.84
N LYS A 144 6.34 13.71 -0.79
CA LYS A 144 5.57 14.15 0.39
C LYS A 144 4.81 12.99 1.01
N VAL A 145 4.72 12.97 2.35
CA VAL A 145 3.85 12.03 3.06
C VAL A 145 2.39 12.35 2.72
N VAL A 146 1.68 11.40 2.14
CA VAL A 146 0.24 11.51 1.79
C VAL A 146 -0.65 10.60 2.64
N GLY A 147 -0.05 9.61 3.31
CA GLY A 147 -0.74 8.73 4.24
C GLY A 147 0.23 8.15 5.28
N GLN A 148 -0.25 8.01 6.50
CA GLN A 148 0.46 7.36 7.60
C GLN A 148 -0.55 6.53 8.40
N SER A 149 -0.17 5.31 8.76
CA SER A 149 -0.99 4.42 9.56
C SER A 149 -0.11 3.42 10.30
N PHE A 150 -0.71 2.76 11.28
CA PHE A 150 -0.16 1.54 11.85
C PHE A 150 -0.76 0.31 11.17
N PHE A 151 -0.07 -0.82 11.24
CA PHE A 151 -0.48 -2.07 10.61
C PHE A 151 -0.29 -3.28 11.53
N GLN A 152 -1.16 -4.28 11.40
CA GLN A 152 -1.11 -5.53 12.17
C GLN A 152 -1.02 -6.78 11.27
N SER A 153 -0.78 -6.57 9.97
CA SER A 153 -0.76 -7.64 8.98
C SER A 153 0.52 -8.50 9.09
N LYS A 154 0.37 -9.71 9.62
CA LYS A 154 1.43 -10.74 9.56
C LYS A 154 1.81 -11.12 8.13
N LYS A 155 0.87 -11.01 7.18
CA LYS A 155 1.11 -11.29 5.76
C LYS A 155 2.14 -10.34 5.16
N LEU A 156 2.16 -9.07 5.59
CA LEU A 156 3.17 -8.11 5.12
C LEU A 156 4.58 -8.54 5.54
N LEU A 157 4.72 -8.99 6.79
CA LEU A 157 6.00 -9.51 7.28
C LEU A 157 6.41 -10.79 6.53
N SER A 158 5.48 -11.73 6.32
CA SER A 158 5.75 -12.95 5.54
C SER A 158 6.25 -12.63 4.13
N LEU A 159 5.55 -11.76 3.40
CA LEU A 159 5.96 -11.33 2.07
C LEU A 159 7.36 -10.69 2.08
N VAL A 160 7.65 -9.83 3.06
CA VAL A 160 8.96 -9.18 3.17
C VAL A 160 10.08 -10.20 3.45
N LYS A 161 9.83 -11.22 4.28
CA LYS A 161 10.82 -12.28 4.51
C LYS A 161 11.08 -13.11 3.25
N GLU A 162 10.08 -13.32 2.41
CA GLU A 162 10.25 -14.00 1.12
C GLU A 162 11.05 -13.15 0.12
N LEU A 163 10.89 -11.82 0.15
CA LEU A 163 11.63 -10.90 -0.72
C LEU A 163 13.09 -10.72 -0.30
N PHE A 164 13.41 -10.91 0.98
CA PHE A 164 14.77 -10.77 1.51
C PHE A 164 15.18 -12.02 2.31
N PRO A 165 15.33 -13.18 1.64
CA PRO A 165 15.57 -14.46 2.32
C PRO A 165 16.90 -14.48 3.09
N ASP A 166 17.91 -13.76 2.60
CA ASP A 166 19.26 -13.75 3.16
C ASP A 166 19.52 -12.59 4.14
N ASP A 167 18.54 -11.69 4.35
CA ASP A 167 18.68 -10.59 5.32
C ASP A 167 18.34 -11.09 6.73
N GLU A 168 19.37 -11.41 7.51
CA GLU A 168 19.22 -11.92 8.88
C GLU A 168 18.36 -11.02 9.78
N LYS A 169 18.47 -9.69 9.61
CA LYS A 169 17.68 -8.74 10.42
C LYS A 169 16.21 -8.83 10.06
N ILE A 170 15.86 -8.90 8.78
CA ILE A 170 14.49 -9.12 8.32
C ILE A 170 13.96 -10.48 8.78
N GLN A 171 14.76 -11.56 8.64
CA GLN A 171 14.35 -12.89 9.07
C GLN A 171 14.09 -12.98 10.59
N SER A 172 14.80 -12.18 11.39
CA SER A 172 14.65 -12.13 12.85
C SER A 172 13.39 -11.40 13.37
N LEU A 173 12.71 -10.63 12.50
CA LEU A 173 11.49 -9.89 12.86
C LEU A 173 10.35 -10.84 13.29
N LYS A 174 9.51 -10.39 14.22
CA LYS A 174 8.42 -11.17 14.83
C LYS A 174 7.05 -10.58 14.53
#